data_AF-A0AAD5KUW0-F1
#
_entry.id   AF-A0AAD5KUW0-F1
#
_cell.length_a   1.000
_cell.length_b   1.000
_cell.length_c   1.000
_cell.angle_alpha   90.00
_cell.angle_beta   90.00
_cell.angle_gamma   90.00
#
_symmetry.space_group_name_H-M   'P 1'
#
loop_
_entity.id
_entity.type
_entity.pdbx_description
1 polymer ?
#
loop_
_entity_poly.entity_id
_entity_poly.type
_entity_poly.pdbx_seq_one_letter_code
_entity_poly.pdbx_strand_id
1 'polypeptide(L)'
;MKKLIAGSWRKGSFDANQFAKSLLLFRNALRSGAASPAQMVFNRPLCDALPAHRRSFAPEWQQKAYILKKRARRAKDIQIEHYNRTAHALQPFSIGDHVIVQHPISKCWATQKSAQIVIISSRNCSTPNLQMLGNSEIGPNRDYIVKTPAGRLFRRNRRMLRKRVPPAPNNPPPQERNPSGLNQPNATTRRTRGKAKVYTNLAPRRSTRKKERPARYSD
;
A
#
# COMPACT_ATOMS: atom_id res chain seq x y z
N MET A 1 -16.39 8.63 5.00
CA MET A 1 -17.42 8.04 5.89
C MET A 1 -16.97 7.96 7.34
N LYS A 2 -15.96 7.16 7.73
CA LYS A 2 -15.54 7.01 9.14
C LYS A 2 -15.27 8.34 9.86
N LYS A 3 -14.60 9.29 9.19
CA LYS A 3 -14.36 10.64 9.72
C LYS A 3 -15.64 11.47 9.93
N LEU A 4 -16.65 11.30 9.08
CA LEU A 4 -17.94 11.98 9.22
C LEU A 4 -18.71 11.41 10.40
N ILE A 5 -18.72 10.08 10.54
CA ILE A 5 -19.32 9.40 11.69
C ILE A 5 -18.63 9.89 12.97
N ALA A 6 -17.30 9.80 13.04
CA ALA A 6 -16.53 10.25 14.19
C ALA A 6 -16.77 11.73 14.54
N GLY A 7 -16.83 12.61 13.53
CA GLY A 7 -17.10 14.04 13.74
C GLY A 7 -18.55 14.39 14.11
N SER A 8 -19.46 13.42 14.05
CA SER A 8 -20.86 13.56 14.49
C SER A 8 -21.08 13.07 15.92
N TRP A 9 -20.06 12.49 16.56
CA TRP A 9 -20.07 12.21 17.99
C TRP A 9 -19.68 13.48 18.75
N ARG A 10 -20.53 13.92 19.70
CA ARG A 10 -20.25 15.02 20.62
C ARG A 10 -20.63 14.61 22.03
N LYS A 11 -19.73 14.84 23.00
CA LYS A 11 -19.99 14.63 24.44
C LYS A 11 -20.69 13.28 24.78
N GLY A 12 -20.33 12.21 24.08
CA GLY A 12 -20.87 10.86 24.32
C GLY A 12 -22.19 10.54 23.62
N SER A 13 -22.80 11.47 22.88
CA SER A 13 -24.00 11.20 22.05
C SER A 13 -23.72 11.41 20.56
N PHE A 14 -24.57 10.79 19.73
CA PHE A 14 -24.49 10.89 18.28
C PHE A 14 -25.47 11.92 17.74
N ASP A 15 -24.96 12.97 17.08
CA ASP A 15 -25.77 14.00 16.42
C ASP A 15 -26.14 13.57 15.00
N ALA A 16 -27.36 13.03 14.85
CA ALA A 16 -27.89 12.59 13.56
C ALA A 16 -28.03 13.73 12.54
N ASN A 17 -28.36 14.94 12.99
CA ASN A 17 -28.55 16.09 12.11
C ASN A 17 -27.20 16.57 11.55
N GLN A 18 -26.18 16.64 12.39
CA GLN A 18 -24.83 16.95 11.95
C GLN A 18 -24.31 15.87 10.98
N PHE A 19 -24.57 14.60 11.26
CA PHE A 19 -24.22 13.51 10.35
C PHE A 19 -24.89 13.67 9.00
N ALA A 20 -26.21 13.91 8.96
CA ALA A 20 -26.98 14.10 7.74
C ALA A 20 -26.46 15.27 6.90
N LYS A 21 -26.22 16.44 7.53
CA LYS A 21 -25.63 17.62 6.88
C LYS A 21 -24.25 17.33 6.30
N SER A 22 -23.39 16.68 7.09
CA SER A 22 -22.02 16.34 6.66
C SER A 22 -22.00 15.34 5.51
N LEU A 23 -22.95 14.40 5.50
CA LEU A 23 -23.12 13.42 4.44
C LEU A 23 -23.60 14.08 3.14
N LEU A 24 -24.55 15.02 3.24
CA LEU A 24 -25.05 15.81 2.12
C LEU A 24 -23.91 16.62 1.47
N LEU A 25 -23.13 17.33 2.29
CA LEU A 25 -21.98 18.10 1.82
C LEU A 25 -20.94 17.20 1.15
N PHE A 26 -20.61 16.05 1.75
CA PHE A 26 -19.70 15.08 1.16
C PHE A 26 -20.18 14.54 -0.20
N ARG A 27 -21.49 14.35 -0.36
CA ARG A 27 -22.10 13.90 -1.63
C ARG A 27 -22.04 14.98 -2.72
N ASN A 28 -22.09 16.25 -2.34
CA ASN A 28 -21.99 17.37 -3.29
C ASN A 28 -20.56 17.86 -3.52
N ALA A 29 -19.59 17.50 -2.67
CA ALA A 29 -18.20 17.91 -2.80
C ALA A 29 -17.52 17.32 -4.06
N LEU A 30 -16.83 18.17 -4.82
CA LEU A 30 -16.06 17.77 -5.99
C LEU A 30 -14.89 16.87 -5.59
N ARG A 31 -14.68 15.80 -6.37
CA ARG A 31 -13.52 14.90 -6.22
C ARG A 31 -12.45 15.22 -7.27
N SER A 32 -11.31 14.51 -7.23
CA SER A 32 -10.16 14.69 -8.14
C SER A 32 -10.48 14.65 -9.65
N GLY A 33 -11.64 14.14 -10.05
CA GLY A 33 -12.16 14.17 -11.43
C GLY A 33 -13.18 15.27 -11.72
N ALA A 34 -13.34 16.25 -10.83
CA ALA A 34 -14.36 17.30 -10.85
C ALA A 34 -15.82 16.81 -10.77
N ALA A 35 -16.04 15.56 -10.38
CA ALA A 35 -17.35 14.95 -10.16
C ALA A 35 -17.64 14.88 -8.67
N SER A 36 -18.85 15.26 -8.26
CA SER A 36 -19.31 14.92 -6.91
C SER A 36 -19.85 13.48 -6.86
N PRO A 37 -19.82 12.81 -5.68
CA PRO A 37 -20.44 11.50 -5.53
C PRO A 37 -21.92 11.46 -5.95
N ALA A 38 -22.69 12.53 -5.67
CA ALA A 38 -24.07 12.66 -6.12
C ALA A 38 -24.18 12.65 -7.65
N GLN A 39 -23.32 13.42 -8.33
CA GLN A 39 -23.28 13.44 -9.80
C GLN A 39 -22.85 12.09 -10.39
N MET A 40 -21.97 11.34 -9.72
CA MET A 40 -21.55 10.02 -10.21
C MET A 40 -22.66 8.97 -10.14
N VAL A 41 -23.55 9.06 -9.14
CA VAL A 41 -24.59 8.05 -8.88
C VAL A 41 -25.94 8.48 -9.46
N PHE A 42 -26.33 9.73 -9.28
CA PHE A 42 -27.65 10.27 -9.63
C PHE A 42 -27.64 11.16 -10.87
N ASN A 43 -26.46 11.34 -11.50
CA ASN A 43 -26.22 12.25 -12.63
C ASN A 43 -26.54 13.72 -12.37
N ARG A 44 -26.86 14.11 -11.12
CA ARG A 44 -27.21 15.47 -10.69
C ARG A 44 -26.63 15.78 -9.31
N PRO A 45 -26.34 17.05 -8.98
CA PRO A 45 -26.06 17.44 -7.60
C PRO A 45 -27.32 17.29 -6.74
N LEU A 46 -27.16 17.03 -5.44
CA LEU A 46 -28.28 17.07 -4.49
C LEU A 46 -28.51 18.51 -4.04
N CYS A 47 -29.76 18.87 -3.72
CA CYS A 47 -30.03 20.13 -3.06
C CYS A 47 -29.38 20.13 -1.68
N ASP A 48 -28.57 21.15 -1.39
CA ASP A 48 -28.03 21.41 -0.07
C ASP A 48 -28.87 22.48 0.65
N ALA A 49 -28.35 23.03 1.75
CA ALA A 49 -29.01 24.09 2.49
C ALA A 49 -28.80 25.48 1.88
N LEU A 50 -28.04 25.60 0.77
CA LEU A 50 -27.81 26.87 0.10
C LEU A 50 -28.98 27.15 -0.85
N PRO A 51 -29.45 28.41 -0.95
CA PRO A 51 -30.44 28.77 -1.95
C PRO A 51 -29.90 28.48 -3.35
N ALA A 52 -30.52 27.55 -4.06
CA ALA A 52 -30.15 27.20 -5.41
C ALA A 52 -31.40 27.17 -6.29
N HIS A 53 -31.32 27.82 -7.44
CA HIS A 53 -32.42 27.84 -8.38
C HIS A 53 -32.68 26.43 -8.95
N ARG A 54 -33.94 26.02 -9.11
CA ARG A 54 -34.32 24.67 -9.57
C ARG A 54 -33.66 24.28 -10.90
N ARG A 55 -33.43 25.26 -11.79
CA ARG A 55 -32.76 25.05 -13.08
C ARG A 55 -31.29 24.59 -12.94
N SER A 56 -30.60 24.89 -11.85
CA SER A 56 -29.23 24.42 -11.59
C SER A 56 -29.14 22.90 -11.44
N PHE A 57 -30.27 22.26 -11.11
CA PHE A 57 -30.38 20.80 -10.98
C PHE A 57 -30.93 20.13 -12.25
N ALA A 58 -31.29 20.90 -13.28
CA ALA A 58 -31.86 20.36 -14.50
C ALA A 58 -30.85 19.45 -15.25
N PRO A 59 -31.25 18.27 -15.75
CA PRO A 59 -30.37 17.31 -16.42
C PRO A 59 -29.68 17.86 -17.67
N GLU A 60 -30.35 18.78 -18.37
CA GLU A 60 -29.86 19.42 -19.59
C GLU A 60 -28.54 20.19 -19.36
N TRP A 61 -28.38 20.80 -18.18
CA TRP A 61 -27.16 21.54 -17.80
C TRP A 61 -26.03 20.63 -17.31
N GLN A 62 -26.28 19.32 -17.18
CA GLN A 62 -25.35 18.33 -16.60
C GLN A 62 -24.70 17.42 -17.65
N GLN A 63 -24.86 17.72 -18.94
CA GLN A 63 -24.51 16.88 -20.11
C GLN A 63 -23.02 16.62 -20.36
N LYS A 64 -22.15 16.79 -19.37
CA LYS A 64 -20.72 16.57 -19.50
C LYS A 64 -20.24 15.30 -18.81
N ALA A 65 -21.10 14.28 -18.67
CA ALA A 65 -20.73 12.98 -18.08
C ALA A 65 -19.51 12.33 -18.79
N TYR A 66 -19.43 12.47 -20.12
CA TYR A 66 -18.26 12.02 -20.88
C TYR A 66 -16.98 12.78 -20.50
N ILE A 67 -17.03 14.12 -20.46
CA ILE A 67 -15.91 14.97 -20.06
C ILE A 67 -15.48 14.66 -18.62
N LEU A 68 -16.45 14.44 -17.75
CA LEU A 68 -16.25 14.07 -16.36
C LEU A 68 -15.52 12.73 -16.21
N LYS A 69 -15.95 11.72 -16.96
CA LYS A 69 -15.27 10.41 -17.05
C LYS A 69 -13.85 10.56 -17.58
N LYS A 70 -13.63 11.38 -18.62
CA LYS A 70 -12.28 11.65 -19.18
C LYS A 70 -11.36 12.32 -18.14
N ARG A 71 -11.87 13.33 -17.42
CA ARG A 71 -11.14 14.00 -16.32
C ARG A 71 -10.83 13.04 -15.18
N ALA A 72 -11.79 12.23 -14.74
CA ALA A 72 -11.60 11.24 -13.70
C ALA A 72 -10.55 10.18 -14.08
N ARG A 73 -10.56 9.71 -15.34
CA ARG A 73 -9.52 8.81 -15.88
C ARG A 73 -8.15 9.47 -15.82
N ARG A 74 -8.00 10.68 -16.38
CA ARG A 74 -6.75 11.44 -16.35
C ARG A 74 -6.22 11.64 -14.92
N ALA A 75 -7.09 12.00 -13.98
CA ALA A 75 -6.71 12.16 -12.58
C ALA A 75 -6.20 10.84 -11.96
N LYS A 76 -6.83 9.72 -12.31
CA LYS A 76 -6.39 8.39 -11.90
C LYS A 76 -5.05 8.01 -12.53
N ASP A 77 -4.85 8.28 -13.81
CA ASP A 77 -3.61 7.97 -14.52
C ASP A 77 -2.43 8.76 -13.93
N ILE A 78 -2.61 10.07 -13.71
CA ILE A 78 -1.63 10.92 -13.01
C ILE A 78 -1.33 10.36 -11.61
N GLN A 79 -2.36 9.91 -10.88
CA GLN A 79 -2.18 9.32 -9.56
C GLN A 79 -1.37 8.01 -9.63
N ILE A 80 -1.67 7.16 -10.61
CA ILE A 80 -0.95 5.91 -10.86
C ILE A 80 0.51 6.22 -11.18
N GLU A 81 0.79 7.12 -12.12
CA GLU A 81 2.14 7.53 -12.49
C GLU A 81 2.92 8.09 -11.30
N HIS A 82 2.30 9.01 -10.53
CA HIS A 82 2.92 9.62 -9.36
C HIS A 82 3.32 8.58 -8.31
N TYR A 83 2.43 7.64 -7.97
CA TYR A 83 2.74 6.61 -6.98
C TYR A 83 3.64 5.51 -7.53
N ASN A 84 3.56 5.19 -8.81
CA ASN A 84 4.41 4.18 -9.44
C ASN A 84 5.84 4.68 -9.64
N ARG A 85 6.06 6.00 -9.79
CA ARG A 85 7.39 6.60 -10.00
C ARG A 85 8.44 6.13 -8.99
N THR A 86 8.06 5.93 -7.73
CA THR A 86 8.97 5.47 -6.66
C THR A 86 8.70 4.04 -6.22
N ALA A 87 7.72 3.35 -6.83
CA ALA A 87 7.33 2.01 -6.44
C ALA A 87 8.12 0.97 -7.23
N HIS A 88 8.78 0.06 -6.52
CA HIS A 88 9.44 -1.10 -7.13
C HIS A 88 8.49 -2.31 -7.16
N ALA A 89 8.58 -3.10 -8.24
CA ALA A 89 7.87 -4.37 -8.32
C ALA A 89 8.45 -5.36 -7.30
N LEU A 90 7.57 -6.05 -6.57
CA LEU A 90 7.97 -7.12 -5.66
C LEU A 90 8.10 -8.42 -6.45
N GLN A 91 9.17 -9.17 -6.20
CA GLN A 91 9.42 -10.47 -6.83
C GLN A 91 8.25 -11.42 -6.61
N PRO A 92 7.68 -12.05 -7.64
CA PRO A 92 6.57 -12.98 -7.47
C PRO A 92 6.99 -14.22 -6.67
N PHE A 93 6.01 -14.96 -6.15
CA PHE A 93 6.27 -16.23 -5.48
C PHE A 93 5.81 -17.40 -6.34
N SER A 94 6.52 -18.50 -6.24
CA SER A 94 6.15 -19.75 -6.89
C SER A 94 5.18 -20.54 -6.01
N ILE A 95 4.39 -21.40 -6.63
CA ILE A 95 3.59 -22.39 -5.90
C ILE A 95 4.54 -23.26 -5.06
N GLY A 96 4.19 -23.52 -3.81
CA GLY A 96 5.00 -24.28 -2.87
C GLY A 96 5.94 -23.46 -1.99
N ASP A 97 6.19 -22.18 -2.30
CA ASP A 97 7.05 -21.31 -1.49
C ASP A 97 6.51 -21.18 -0.05
N HIS A 98 7.40 -21.33 0.93
CA HIS A 98 7.10 -21.04 2.33
C HIS A 98 7.19 -19.54 2.59
N VAL A 99 6.08 -18.98 3.06
CA VAL A 99 5.92 -17.56 3.33
C VAL A 99 5.44 -17.29 4.74
N ILE A 100 5.87 -16.14 5.26
CA ILE A 100 5.36 -15.57 6.50
C ILE A 100 4.23 -14.61 6.11
N VAL A 101 3.09 -14.73 6.78
CA VAL A 101 1.93 -13.85 6.58
C VAL A 101 1.97 -12.73 7.62
N GLN A 102 1.81 -11.49 7.17
CA GLN A 102 1.72 -10.34 8.06
C GLN A 102 0.44 -10.41 8.92
N HIS A 103 0.57 -10.20 10.23
CA HIS A 103 -0.58 -10.17 11.12
C HIS A 103 -1.50 -8.95 10.82
N PRO A 104 -2.82 -9.12 10.71
CA PRO A 104 -3.72 -8.09 10.18
C PRO A 104 -3.86 -6.86 11.08
N ILE A 105 -3.74 -7.02 12.40
CA ILE A 105 -3.91 -5.93 13.38
C ILE A 105 -2.53 -5.33 13.69
N SER A 106 -1.66 -6.08 14.35
CA SER A 106 -0.32 -5.62 14.77
C SER A 106 0.65 -5.28 13.63
N LYS A 107 0.40 -5.74 12.39
CA LYS A 107 1.30 -5.55 11.23
C LYS A 107 2.71 -6.14 11.39
N CYS A 108 2.95 -6.91 12.45
CA CYS A 108 4.21 -7.60 12.68
C CYS A 108 4.35 -8.86 11.81
N TRP A 109 5.59 -9.28 11.59
CA TRP A 109 5.97 -10.49 10.86
C TRP A 109 6.36 -11.65 11.80
N ALA A 110 5.78 -11.69 13.00
CA ALA A 110 6.28 -12.49 14.12
C ALA A 110 5.83 -13.97 14.13
N THR A 111 5.17 -14.46 13.08
CA THR A 111 4.65 -15.82 13.09
C THR A 111 5.73 -16.82 12.68
N GLN A 112 6.30 -17.54 13.66
CA GLN A 112 7.22 -18.68 13.46
C GLN A 112 6.60 -19.85 12.65
N LYS A 113 5.26 -19.88 12.57
CA LYS A 113 4.49 -20.83 11.78
C LYS A 113 4.45 -20.37 10.32
N SER A 114 5.37 -20.90 9.50
CA SER A 114 5.38 -20.67 8.06
C SER A 114 4.11 -21.20 7.43
N ALA A 115 3.53 -20.43 6.52
CA ALA A 115 2.43 -20.85 5.69
C ALA A 115 2.97 -21.16 4.28
N GLN A 116 2.34 -22.08 3.57
CA GLN A 116 2.77 -22.47 2.22
C GLN A 116 1.86 -21.83 1.18
N ILE A 117 2.43 -21.34 0.09
CA ILE A 117 1.63 -20.91 -1.07
C ILE A 117 1.12 -22.15 -1.78
N VAL A 118 -0.20 -22.28 -1.87
CA VAL A 118 -0.83 -23.43 -2.53
C VAL A 118 -1.26 -23.07 -3.95
N ILE A 119 -1.74 -21.85 -4.17
CA ILE A 119 -2.25 -21.41 -5.48
C ILE A 119 -1.98 -19.91 -5.67
N ILE A 120 -1.71 -19.51 -6.91
CA ILE A 120 -1.69 -18.10 -7.33
C ILE A 120 -3.10 -17.75 -7.82
N SER A 121 -3.79 -16.80 -7.16
CA SER A 121 -5.17 -16.49 -7.54
C SER A 121 -5.22 -15.58 -8.76
N SER A 122 -5.27 -16.16 -9.95
CA SER A 122 -5.74 -15.47 -11.15
C SER A 122 -7.26 -15.38 -11.08
N ARG A 123 -7.81 -14.21 -10.71
CA ARG A 123 -9.26 -13.97 -10.84
C ARG A 123 -9.65 -13.38 -12.19
N ASN A 124 -8.69 -12.95 -13.02
CA ASN A 124 -8.92 -12.61 -14.42
C ASN A 124 -7.62 -12.95 -15.21
N CYS A 125 -7.50 -14.15 -15.76
CA CYS A 125 -6.62 -14.41 -16.90
C CYS A 125 -7.44 -14.15 -18.18
N SER A 126 -7.73 -12.88 -18.44
CA SER A 126 -8.15 -12.44 -19.77
C SER A 126 -6.90 -12.10 -20.58
N THR A 127 -6.04 -13.10 -20.75
CA THR A 127 -5.00 -13.11 -21.78
C THR A 127 -5.16 -14.44 -22.51
N PRO A 128 -5.84 -14.49 -23.66
CA PRO A 128 -5.76 -15.67 -24.50
C PRO A 128 -4.37 -15.63 -25.14
N ASN A 129 -3.63 -16.74 -25.07
CA ASN A 129 -2.33 -16.93 -25.70
C ASN A 129 -1.16 -16.08 -25.18
N LEU A 130 -0.44 -16.63 -24.21
CA LEU A 130 1.01 -16.73 -24.31
C LEU A 130 1.42 -18.14 -23.88
N GLN A 131 1.72 -18.93 -24.90
CA GLN A 131 2.14 -20.32 -24.86
C GLN A 131 3.39 -20.49 -23.98
N MET A 132 3.32 -21.48 -23.10
CA MET A 132 4.44 -22.34 -22.69
C MET A 132 5.77 -21.65 -22.32
N LEU A 133 5.82 -21.08 -21.12
CA LEU A 133 7.01 -21.10 -20.26
C LEU A 133 6.52 -21.24 -18.83
N GLY A 134 7.13 -22.13 -18.04
CA GLY A 134 6.70 -22.58 -16.71
C GLY A 134 6.65 -21.52 -15.60
N ASN A 135 5.99 -20.40 -15.87
CA ASN A 135 5.87 -19.25 -15.00
C ASN A 135 4.43 -19.22 -14.51
N SER A 136 4.21 -19.62 -13.26
CA SER A 136 2.90 -19.52 -12.63
C SER A 136 2.39 -18.08 -12.75
N GLU A 137 1.33 -17.88 -13.53
CA GLU A 137 0.85 -16.54 -13.88
C GLU A 137 0.35 -15.80 -12.64
N ILE A 138 1.07 -14.72 -12.27
CA ILE A 138 0.67 -13.85 -11.17
C ILE A 138 -0.61 -13.12 -11.57
N GLY A 139 -1.72 -13.47 -10.92
CA GLY A 139 -3.01 -12.82 -11.16
C GLY A 139 -2.92 -11.28 -11.09
N PRO A 140 -3.85 -10.56 -11.73
CA PRO A 140 -3.75 -9.12 -11.99
C PRO A 140 -3.55 -8.26 -10.74
N ASN A 141 -4.01 -8.75 -9.58
CA ASN A 141 -3.91 -8.06 -8.30
C ASN A 141 -2.77 -8.55 -7.41
N ARG A 142 -1.88 -9.42 -7.89
CA ARG A 142 -0.77 -10.02 -7.11
C ARG A 142 -1.26 -10.71 -5.83
N ASP A 143 -2.38 -11.44 -5.93
CA ASP A 143 -3.03 -12.12 -4.81
C ASP A 143 -2.74 -13.63 -4.82
N TYR A 144 -2.45 -14.18 -3.65
CA TYR A 144 -2.06 -15.58 -3.44
C TYR A 144 -3.01 -16.26 -2.45
N ILE A 145 -3.22 -17.57 -2.62
CA ILE A 145 -3.87 -18.43 -1.64
C ILE A 145 -2.78 -19.15 -0.84
N VAL A 146 -2.83 -18.93 0.47
CA VAL A 146 -1.81 -19.38 1.42
C VAL A 146 -2.44 -20.35 2.41
N LYS A 147 -1.87 -21.55 2.53
CA LYS A 147 -2.26 -22.57 3.50
C LYS A 147 -1.41 -22.42 4.75
N THR A 148 -2.08 -22.16 5.86
CA THR A 148 -1.45 -22.17 7.18
C THR A 148 -1.18 -23.61 7.61
N PRO A 149 -0.23 -23.84 8.54
CA PRO A 149 0.04 -25.19 9.05
C PRO A 149 -1.16 -25.79 9.80
N ALA A 150 -2.08 -24.95 10.28
CA ALA A 150 -3.37 -25.37 10.82
C ALA A 150 -4.39 -25.80 9.73
N GLY A 151 -3.98 -25.89 8.46
CA GLY A 151 -4.81 -26.30 7.33
C GLY A 151 -5.73 -25.21 6.75
N ARG A 152 -5.83 -24.03 7.36
CA ARG A 152 -6.69 -22.94 6.87
C ARG A 152 -6.09 -22.26 5.65
N LEU A 153 -6.93 -21.99 4.65
CA LEU A 153 -6.57 -21.25 3.45
C LEU A 153 -6.91 -19.75 3.61
N PHE A 154 -5.98 -18.88 3.23
CA PHE A 154 -6.16 -17.42 3.25
C PHE A 154 -5.79 -16.81 1.92
N ARG A 155 -6.61 -15.88 1.44
CA ARG A 155 -6.24 -15.00 0.33
C ARG A 155 -5.44 -13.80 0.86
N ARG A 156 -4.21 -13.61 0.37
CA ARG A 156 -3.33 -12.50 0.78
C ARG A 156 -2.63 -11.87 -0.41
N ASN A 157 -2.48 -10.54 -0.37
CA ASN A 157 -1.73 -9.81 -1.39
C ASN A 157 -0.22 -10.04 -1.21
N ARG A 158 0.56 -9.98 -2.30
CA ARG A 158 2.03 -10.10 -2.31
C ARG A 158 2.72 -9.24 -1.25
N ARG A 159 2.20 -8.03 -0.99
CA ARG A 159 2.75 -7.09 -0.01
C ARG A 159 2.66 -7.59 1.44
N MET A 160 1.70 -8.47 1.72
CA MET A 160 1.44 -9.04 3.05
C MET A 160 2.17 -10.37 3.26
N LEU A 161 3.04 -10.76 2.34
CA LEU A 161 3.77 -12.03 2.33
C LEU A 161 5.28 -11.78 2.19
N ARG A 162 6.09 -12.54 2.93
CA ARG A 162 7.56 -12.56 2.83
C ARG A 162 8.05 -13.98 2.71
N LYS A 163 9.03 -14.23 1.84
CA LYS A 163 9.68 -15.54 1.73
C LYS A 163 10.36 -15.85 3.06
N ARG A 164 10.13 -17.05 3.60
CA ARG A 164 10.91 -17.57 4.71
C ARG A 164 12.16 -18.20 4.12
N VAL A 165 13.33 -17.68 4.49
CA VAL A 165 14.59 -18.38 4.25
C VAL A 165 14.71 -19.41 5.39
N PRO A 166 14.78 -20.73 5.12
CA PRO A 166 15.06 -21.68 6.17
C PRO A 166 16.41 -21.32 6.82
N PRO A 167 16.53 -21.41 8.16
CA PRO A 167 17.85 -21.27 8.79
C PRO A 167 18.77 -22.34 8.19
N ALA A 168 20.01 -21.94 7.86
CA ALA A 168 21.01 -22.86 7.34
C ALA A 168 21.11 -24.08 8.27
N PRO A 169 21.28 -25.31 7.75
CA PRO A 169 21.54 -26.46 8.59
C PRO A 169 22.78 -26.17 9.43
N ASN A 170 22.69 -26.45 10.73
CA ASN A 170 23.73 -26.23 11.72
C ASN A 170 25.08 -26.77 11.21
N ASN A 171 26.05 -25.89 10.95
CA ASN A 171 27.44 -26.31 11.03
C ASN A 171 27.70 -26.59 12.51
N PRO A 172 28.19 -27.79 12.90
CA PRO A 172 28.61 -28.02 14.28
C PRO A 172 29.68 -26.98 14.65
N PRO A 173 29.70 -26.48 15.89
CA PRO A 173 30.73 -25.55 16.35
C PRO A 173 32.12 -26.15 16.09
N PRO A 174 33.12 -25.36 15.66
CA PRO A 174 34.48 -25.85 15.47
C PRO A 174 34.95 -26.49 16.79
N GLN A 175 35.32 -27.77 16.76
CA GLN A 175 35.94 -28.43 17.90
C GLN A 175 37.21 -27.67 18.27
N GLU A 176 37.30 -27.24 19.54
CA GLU A 176 38.54 -26.75 20.14
C GLU A 176 39.60 -27.85 20.08
N ARG A 177 40.48 -27.78 19.08
CA ARG A 177 41.72 -28.55 19.08
C ARG A 177 42.68 -27.85 20.04
N ASN A 178 42.89 -28.46 21.21
CA ASN A 178 43.98 -28.11 22.13
C ASN A 178 45.32 -28.07 21.38
N PRO A 179 46.16 -27.03 21.54
CA PRO A 179 47.42 -26.95 20.83
C PRO A 179 48.53 -27.63 21.63
N SER A 180 48.97 -28.81 21.20
CA SER A 180 50.34 -29.26 21.46
C SER A 180 51.25 -28.61 20.41
N GLY A 181 52.23 -27.85 20.89
CA GLY A 181 52.97 -26.87 20.10
C GLY A 181 53.86 -27.43 19.00
N LEU A 182 54.22 -26.55 18.07
CA LEU A 182 55.57 -26.32 17.56
C LEU A 182 55.59 -24.97 16.82
N ASN A 183 56.57 -24.15 17.20
CA ASN A 183 56.85 -22.79 16.74
C ASN A 183 57.18 -22.71 15.24
N GLN A 184 56.80 -21.63 14.56
CA GLN A 184 57.72 -20.73 13.82
C GLN A 184 57.09 -19.32 13.65
N PRO A 185 57.85 -18.22 13.77
CA PRO A 185 57.38 -16.87 13.55
C PRO A 185 57.61 -16.43 12.10
N ASN A 186 56.69 -15.62 11.54
CA ASN A 186 56.99 -14.38 10.78
C ASN A 186 55.92 -14.03 9.74
N ALA A 187 55.81 -12.72 9.52
CA ALA A 187 55.15 -12.02 8.41
C ALA A 187 53.62 -11.80 8.50
N THR A 188 53.28 -10.81 9.31
CA THR A 188 52.34 -9.70 9.04
C THR A 188 51.66 -9.66 7.66
N THR A 189 50.35 -9.87 7.61
CA THR A 189 49.41 -8.93 6.94
C THR A 189 47.98 -9.14 7.44
N ARG A 190 47.57 -8.33 8.42
CA ARG A 190 46.17 -8.20 8.84
C ARG A 190 45.36 -7.60 7.67
N ARG A 191 44.57 -8.41 6.95
CA ARG A 191 43.44 -7.89 6.19
C ARG A 191 42.29 -7.61 7.15
N THR A 192 42.22 -6.36 7.57
CA THR A 192 41.16 -5.76 8.39
C THR A 192 39.80 -5.95 7.72
N ARG A 193 38.97 -6.81 8.31
CA ARG A 193 37.53 -6.83 8.09
C ARG A 193 36.94 -5.66 8.86
N GLY A 194 36.52 -4.63 8.14
CA GLY A 194 35.79 -3.52 8.72
C GLY A 194 35.93 -2.26 7.88
N LYS A 195 35.11 -2.10 6.84
CA LYS A 195 34.79 -0.74 6.39
C LYS A 195 33.95 -0.12 7.51
N ALA A 196 34.59 0.70 8.33
CA ALA A 196 33.91 1.61 9.23
C ALA A 196 32.90 2.41 8.40
N LYS A 197 31.65 2.50 8.87
CA LYS A 197 30.71 3.50 8.34
C LYS A 197 31.34 4.86 8.61
N VAL A 198 31.81 5.52 7.56
CA VAL A 198 32.09 6.95 7.60
C VAL A 198 30.76 7.61 7.90
N TYR A 199 30.59 8.11 9.12
CA TYR A 199 29.56 9.10 9.41
C TYR A 199 30.00 10.39 8.72
N THR A 200 29.77 10.47 7.41
CA THR A 200 29.68 11.78 6.78
C THR A 200 28.49 12.45 7.45
N ASN A 201 28.73 13.56 8.13
CA ASN A 201 27.70 14.47 8.65
C ASN A 201 26.88 15.00 7.46
N LEU A 202 26.02 14.15 6.89
CA LEU A 202 25.04 14.52 5.91
C LEU A 202 23.85 15.03 6.71
N ALA A 203 23.66 16.34 6.59
CA ALA A 203 22.55 17.10 7.13
C ALA A 203 21.23 16.29 7.12
N PRO A 204 20.34 16.50 8.12
CA PRO A 204 19.07 15.80 8.17
C PRO A 204 18.36 15.90 6.82
N ARG A 205 17.86 14.76 6.33
CA ARG A 205 17.05 14.61 5.09
C ARG A 205 15.67 15.28 5.25
N ARG A 206 15.66 16.51 5.74
CA ARG A 206 14.49 17.34 6.01
C ARG A 206 14.49 18.43 4.94
N SER A 207 13.34 18.66 4.31
CA SER A 207 13.21 19.70 3.29
C SER A 207 13.71 21.04 3.84
N THR A 208 14.61 21.71 3.13
CA THR A 208 15.08 23.08 3.40
C THR A 208 14.05 24.15 2.99
N ARG A 209 12.82 23.74 2.64
CA ARG A 209 11.76 24.64 2.20
C ARG A 209 11.32 25.55 3.36
N LYS A 210 11.67 26.84 3.29
CA LYS A 210 11.08 27.88 4.13
C LYS A 210 9.57 27.95 3.79
N LYS A 211 8.71 27.72 4.78
CA LYS A 211 7.26 27.98 4.64
C LYS A 211 7.02 29.44 4.94
N GLU A 212 6.58 30.18 3.93
CA GLU A 212 6.10 31.55 4.13
C GLU A 212 4.76 31.51 4.87
N ARG A 213 4.57 32.48 5.78
CA ARG A 213 3.28 32.69 6.42
C ARG A 213 2.32 33.26 5.35
N PRO A 214 1.08 32.76 5.25
CA PRO A 214 0.12 33.35 4.34
C PRO A 214 -0.06 34.82 4.69
N ALA A 215 0.07 35.70 3.69
CA ALA A 215 -0.21 37.11 3.84
C ALA A 215 -1.66 37.25 4.32
N ARG A 216 -1.85 37.88 5.47
CA ARG A 216 -3.17 38.39 5.83
C ARG A 216 -3.42 39.56 4.90
N TYR A 217 -4.57 39.56 4.22
CA TYR A 217 -5.06 40.78 3.61
C TYR A 217 -5.23 41.79 4.75
N SER A 218 -4.54 42.92 4.64
CA SER A 218 -4.85 44.09 5.45
C SER A 218 -6.18 44.64 4.96
N ASP A 219 -7.04 45.02 5.91
CA ASP A 219 -8.34 45.65 5.66
C ASP A 219 -8.21 46.97 4.87
#